data_AF-A0A6G7X4N0-F1
#
_entry.id   AF-A0A6G7X4N0-F1
#
_cell.length_a   1.000
_cell.length_b   1.000
_cell.length_c   1.000
_cell.angle_alpha   90.00
_cell.angle_beta   90.00
_cell.angle_gamma   90.00
#
_symmetry.space_group_name_H-M   'P 1'
#
loop_
_entity.id
_entity.type
_entity.pdbx_description
1 polymer ?
#
loop_
_entity_poly.entity_id
_entity_poly.type
_entity_poly.pdbx_seq_one_letter_code
_entity_poly.pdbx_strand_id
1 'polypeptide(L)'
;MKYITIVLLTFAAILIPRNSFATEDVGAPAKVWTYPVVYALDQEVTWYFDMTGTGFTEKQDLFLWAWSPSEPDAGNFDNSSDFAKLEYVSGMTWKKTLTPTKYFNKTVADIEASSGFWMRLKSKGNEKQSDVVQAPWSVGDIKTFKESGEAVQIFPQKFYLDEPLSILVNAEKLWVGGTQSGLAGEEIFFHSGLNNFVAGAIVEANMGNPDLVKKTKLTPIGNNIYKIDFIPREYYGVGEDFIMENIEFLFPTKDWAKVGTNEGGKNFVILAPGVPIPLDPIFSFFPQKFSQYDILTLIRKNNEKSSQGLVYTITAGTKTITGEFTGNKDEMRAYINLFQSLSTEPSIDKISLLVKDKNGAEIIKTDIPLVPLSDLN
;
A
#
# COMPACT_ATOMS: atom_id res chain seq x y z
N MET A 1 -51.85 28.58 -59.70
CA MET A 1 -51.12 27.37 -59.26
C MET A 1 -49.75 27.65 -58.63
N LYS A 2 -48.88 28.50 -59.19
CA LYS A 2 -47.54 28.81 -58.62
C LYS A 2 -47.52 29.30 -57.17
N TYR A 3 -48.54 30.05 -56.74
CA TYR A 3 -48.59 30.61 -55.37
C TYR A 3 -49.12 29.62 -54.31
N ILE A 4 -49.81 28.55 -54.70
CA ILE A 4 -50.31 27.53 -53.76
C ILE A 4 -49.20 26.54 -53.41
N THR A 5 -48.30 26.24 -54.37
CA THR A 5 -47.17 25.34 -54.17
C THR A 5 -46.09 25.91 -53.24
N ILE A 6 -45.85 27.23 -53.30
CA ILE A 6 -44.88 27.92 -52.43
C ILE A 6 -45.39 27.98 -50.98
N VAL A 7 -46.69 28.20 -50.76
CA VAL A 7 -47.27 28.24 -49.41
C VAL A 7 -47.29 26.84 -48.76
N LEU A 8 -47.52 25.76 -49.52
CA LEU A 8 -47.43 24.39 -49.00
C LEU A 8 -45.98 23.97 -48.63
N LEU A 9 -44.98 24.37 -49.42
CA LEU A 9 -43.56 24.12 -49.12
C LEU A 9 -43.07 24.89 -47.88
N THR A 10 -43.63 26.09 -47.64
CA THR A 10 -43.28 26.89 -46.45
C THR A 10 -43.94 26.34 -45.18
N PHE A 11 -45.14 25.75 -45.27
CA PHE A 11 -45.79 25.07 -44.14
C PHE A 11 -45.15 23.71 -43.81
N ALA A 12 -44.64 22.97 -44.81
CA ALA A 12 -43.90 21.72 -44.59
C ALA A 12 -42.55 21.94 -43.89
N ALA A 13 -41.91 23.09 -44.08
CA ALA A 13 -40.66 23.45 -43.39
C ALA A 13 -40.85 23.84 -41.92
N ILE A 14 -42.06 24.23 -41.50
CA ILE A 14 -42.40 24.58 -40.10
C ILE A 14 -42.85 23.34 -39.31
N LEU A 15 -43.18 22.25 -40.01
CA LEU A 15 -43.54 20.95 -39.43
C LEU A 15 -42.36 19.98 -39.27
N ILE A 16 -41.11 20.42 -39.53
CA ILE A 16 -39.96 19.68 -39.03
C ILE A 16 -40.03 19.80 -37.51
N PRO A 17 -40.29 18.71 -36.77
CA PRO A 17 -40.21 18.79 -35.33
C PRO A 17 -38.80 19.30 -35.02
N ARG A 18 -38.70 20.44 -34.35
CA ARG A 18 -37.54 20.72 -33.51
C ARG A 18 -37.58 19.65 -32.44
N ASN A 19 -37.08 18.46 -32.76
CA ASN A 19 -36.65 17.50 -31.77
C ASN A 19 -35.48 18.20 -31.09
N SER A 20 -35.79 18.98 -30.06
CA SER A 20 -34.88 19.16 -28.95
C SER A 20 -34.68 17.74 -28.43
N PHE A 21 -33.66 17.04 -28.91
CA PHE A 21 -33.18 15.84 -28.25
C PHE A 21 -32.65 16.34 -26.91
N ALA A 22 -33.52 16.36 -25.91
CA ALA A 22 -33.08 16.55 -24.53
C ALA A 22 -32.14 15.37 -24.25
N THR A 23 -30.88 15.67 -23.93
CA THR A 23 -29.93 14.65 -23.51
C THR A 23 -30.49 13.95 -22.28
N GLU A 24 -30.55 12.62 -22.33
CA GLU A 24 -30.99 11.80 -21.21
C GLU A 24 -29.83 11.64 -20.22
N ASP A 25 -30.00 12.13 -18.99
CA ASP A 25 -29.10 11.81 -17.88
C ASP A 25 -29.39 10.38 -17.39
N VAL A 26 -28.39 9.50 -17.51
CA VAL A 26 -28.54 8.05 -17.25
C VAL A 26 -27.86 7.58 -15.96
N GLY A 27 -27.53 8.51 -15.06
CA GLY A 27 -26.96 8.25 -13.74
C GLY A 27 -25.43 8.24 -13.68
N ALA A 28 -24.90 8.20 -12.46
CA ALA A 28 -23.47 8.19 -12.19
C ALA A 28 -22.84 6.79 -12.39
N PRO A 29 -21.57 6.72 -12.84
CA PRO A 29 -20.75 5.51 -12.73
C PRO A 29 -20.75 4.96 -11.30
N ALA A 30 -20.85 3.64 -11.16
CA ALA A 30 -20.74 2.96 -9.87
C ALA A 30 -19.35 3.11 -9.25
N LYS A 31 -18.31 3.14 -10.09
CA LYS A 31 -16.92 3.36 -9.66
C LYS A 31 -16.12 4.06 -10.77
N VAL A 32 -15.27 5.00 -10.36
CA VAL A 32 -14.22 5.58 -11.21
C VAL A 32 -12.89 5.36 -10.51
N TRP A 33 -11.93 4.74 -11.19
CA TRP A 33 -10.61 4.47 -10.61
C TRP A 33 -9.51 4.60 -11.67
N THR A 34 -8.26 4.56 -11.21
CA THR A 34 -7.10 4.71 -12.09
C THR A 34 -6.09 3.59 -11.86
N TYR A 35 -5.34 3.25 -12.89
CA TYR A 35 -4.09 2.50 -12.79
C TYR A 35 -2.99 3.25 -13.54
N PRO A 36 -1.88 3.61 -12.88
CA PRO A 36 -1.61 3.45 -11.45
C PRO A 36 -2.52 4.32 -10.56
N VAL A 37 -2.69 3.96 -9.29
CA VAL A 37 -3.56 4.69 -8.33
C VAL A 37 -3.00 6.08 -8.05
N VAL A 38 -1.68 6.16 -7.93
CA VAL A 38 -0.93 7.41 -7.80
C VAL A 38 -0.07 7.66 -9.04
N TYR A 39 -0.24 8.83 -9.66
CA TYR A 39 0.49 9.23 -10.85
C TYR A 39 0.88 10.70 -10.83
N ALA A 40 2.04 11.00 -11.41
CA ALA A 40 2.37 12.37 -11.78
C ALA A 40 1.59 12.77 -13.05
N LEU A 41 1.25 14.05 -13.17
CA LEU A 41 0.34 14.55 -14.21
C LEU A 41 0.92 14.49 -15.63
N ASP A 42 2.23 14.27 -15.75
CA ASP A 42 2.98 14.06 -16.98
C ASP A 42 3.28 12.58 -17.27
N GLN A 43 2.77 11.66 -16.44
CA GLN A 43 2.86 10.22 -16.66
C GLN A 43 1.60 9.66 -17.31
N GLU A 44 1.76 8.52 -17.97
CA GLU A 44 0.62 7.76 -18.49
C GLU A 44 -0.20 7.17 -17.35
N VAL A 45 -1.51 7.27 -17.46
CA VAL A 45 -2.50 6.71 -16.54
C VAL A 45 -3.66 6.14 -17.34
N THR A 46 -4.24 5.06 -16.84
CA THR A 46 -5.50 4.52 -17.35
C THR A 46 -6.62 4.86 -16.39
N TRP A 47 -7.64 5.55 -16.89
CA TRP A 47 -8.89 5.80 -16.17
C TRP A 47 -9.89 4.71 -16.52
N TYR A 48 -10.58 4.20 -15.51
CA TYR A 48 -11.59 3.17 -15.64
C TYR A 48 -12.92 3.68 -15.12
N PHE A 49 -13.99 3.26 -15.78
CA PHE A 49 -15.36 3.65 -15.49
C PHE A 49 -16.23 2.41 -15.47
N ASP A 50 -16.77 2.08 -14.30
CA ASP A 50 -17.81 1.07 -14.14
C ASP A 50 -19.17 1.75 -14.23
N MET A 51 -19.90 1.47 -15.30
CA MET A 51 -21.22 2.02 -15.61
C MET A 51 -22.36 1.10 -15.20
N THR A 52 -22.10 0.11 -14.34
CA THR A 52 -23.13 -0.74 -13.74
C THR A 52 -24.20 0.11 -13.07
N GLY A 53 -25.48 -0.18 -13.33
CA GLY A 53 -26.61 0.56 -12.76
C GLY A 53 -26.97 1.85 -13.49
N THR A 54 -26.22 2.24 -14.51
CA THR A 54 -26.61 3.34 -15.41
C THR A 54 -27.52 2.87 -16.54
N GLY A 55 -28.12 3.81 -17.26
CA GLY A 55 -28.94 3.55 -18.46
C GLY A 55 -28.16 3.31 -19.77
N PHE A 56 -26.82 3.15 -19.70
CA PHE A 56 -26.01 2.70 -20.84
C PHE A 56 -26.13 1.19 -21.06
N THR A 57 -25.83 0.72 -22.27
CA THR A 57 -25.80 -0.72 -22.56
C THR A 57 -24.38 -1.25 -22.64
N GLU A 58 -24.17 -2.52 -22.27
CA GLU A 58 -22.91 -3.21 -22.48
C GLU A 58 -22.43 -3.07 -23.94
N LYS A 59 -21.11 -2.88 -24.14
CA LYS A 59 -20.45 -2.69 -25.45
C LYS A 59 -20.91 -1.48 -26.24
N GLN A 60 -21.74 -0.60 -25.68
CA GLN A 60 -22.04 0.69 -26.30
C GLN A 60 -20.74 1.50 -26.48
N ASP A 61 -20.61 2.18 -27.61
CA ASP A 61 -19.56 3.18 -27.80
C ASP A 61 -19.80 4.36 -26.86
N LEU A 62 -18.89 4.56 -25.92
CA LEU A 62 -18.89 5.67 -24.97
C LEU A 62 -17.71 6.60 -25.23
N PHE A 63 -17.93 7.89 -24.99
CA PHE A 63 -16.97 8.96 -25.24
C PHE A 63 -16.79 9.80 -23.98
N LEU A 64 -15.55 10.21 -23.73
CA LEU A 64 -15.18 11.07 -22.63
C LEU A 64 -15.37 12.54 -23.01
N TRP A 65 -16.31 13.22 -22.37
CA TRP A 65 -16.45 14.67 -22.47
C TRP A 65 -15.95 15.31 -21.18
N ALA A 66 -14.76 15.89 -21.23
CA ALA A 66 -14.15 16.59 -20.11
C ALA A 66 -14.11 18.09 -20.38
N TRP A 67 -14.28 18.92 -19.35
CA TRP A 67 -14.21 20.39 -19.43
C TRP A 67 -13.22 21.02 -18.44
N SER A 68 -12.59 20.22 -17.60
CA SER A 68 -11.53 20.66 -16.69
C SER A 68 -10.40 19.63 -16.72
N PRO A 69 -9.13 20.06 -16.79
CA PRO A 69 -8.62 21.45 -16.80
C PRO A 69 -8.79 22.21 -18.13
N SER A 70 -9.28 21.56 -19.18
CA SER A 70 -9.69 22.15 -20.46
C SER A 70 -10.73 21.24 -21.12
N GLU A 71 -11.24 21.61 -22.30
CA GLU A 71 -12.06 20.75 -23.14
C GLU A 71 -11.22 20.18 -24.31
N PRO A 72 -10.74 18.92 -24.22
CA PRO A 72 -9.82 18.35 -25.22
C PRO A 72 -10.46 18.07 -26.59
N ASP A 73 -11.75 17.75 -26.59
CA ASP A 73 -12.54 17.45 -27.80
C ASP A 73 -13.46 18.62 -28.18
N ALA A 74 -12.96 19.85 -28.03
CA ALA A 74 -13.75 21.07 -28.20
C ALA A 74 -14.40 21.14 -29.60
N GLY A 75 -15.69 21.49 -29.63
CA GLY A 75 -16.47 21.58 -30.86
C GLY A 75 -17.14 20.27 -31.29
N ASN A 76 -16.90 19.15 -30.59
CA ASN A 76 -17.47 17.83 -30.88
C ASN A 76 -18.55 17.41 -29.85
N PHE A 77 -19.29 18.39 -29.30
CA PHE A 77 -20.33 18.12 -28.29
C PHE A 77 -21.47 17.26 -28.86
N ASP A 78 -22.04 17.63 -30.01
CA ASP A 78 -23.16 16.89 -30.63
C ASP A 78 -22.69 15.69 -31.46
N ASN A 79 -21.38 15.51 -31.66
CA ASN A 79 -20.82 14.39 -32.41
C ASN A 79 -19.36 14.16 -32.00
N SER A 80 -19.17 13.32 -30.99
CA SER A 80 -17.86 13.03 -30.39
C SER A 80 -16.90 12.47 -31.43
N SER A 81 -15.63 12.90 -31.35
CA SER A 81 -14.59 12.37 -32.21
C SER A 81 -14.02 11.04 -31.65
N ASP A 82 -13.35 10.27 -32.50
CA ASP A 82 -12.69 9.02 -32.06
C ASP A 82 -11.56 9.29 -31.04
N PHE A 83 -11.04 10.53 -30.98
CA PHE A 83 -10.08 10.94 -29.95
C PHE A 83 -10.65 10.82 -28.54
N ALA A 84 -11.94 11.10 -28.35
CA ALA A 84 -12.63 10.99 -27.06
C ALA A 84 -13.16 9.57 -26.76
N LYS A 85 -13.12 8.65 -27.73
CA LYS A 85 -13.68 7.30 -27.58
C LYS A 85 -12.98 6.52 -26.47
N LEU A 86 -13.78 5.82 -25.67
CA LEU A 86 -13.32 4.88 -24.64
C LEU A 86 -13.15 3.47 -25.22
N GLU A 87 -12.25 2.71 -24.62
CA GLU A 87 -12.06 1.29 -24.92
C GLU A 87 -12.95 0.44 -24.01
N TYR A 88 -13.72 -0.47 -24.58
CA TYR A 88 -14.49 -1.46 -23.83
C TYR A 88 -13.54 -2.50 -23.19
N VAL A 89 -13.78 -2.85 -21.92
CA VAL A 89 -13.01 -3.86 -21.18
C VAL A 89 -13.82 -5.15 -21.07
N SER A 90 -14.84 -5.15 -20.20
CA SER A 90 -15.75 -6.27 -19.95
C SER A 90 -16.95 -5.80 -19.11
N GLY A 91 -18.08 -6.52 -19.18
CA GLY A 91 -19.29 -6.18 -18.45
C GLY A 91 -19.75 -4.74 -18.73
N MET A 92 -19.85 -3.93 -17.68
CA MET A 92 -20.14 -2.49 -17.78
C MET A 92 -18.89 -1.63 -17.53
N THR A 93 -17.68 -2.11 -17.89
CA THR A 93 -16.43 -1.38 -17.69
C THR A 93 -15.82 -0.87 -18.99
N TRP A 94 -15.47 0.42 -19.00
CA TRP A 94 -14.72 1.09 -20.07
C TRP A 94 -13.46 1.75 -19.51
N LYS A 95 -12.48 2.01 -20.39
CA LYS A 95 -11.23 2.67 -20.01
C LYS A 95 -10.74 3.72 -21.01
N LYS A 96 -9.90 4.63 -20.54
CA LYS A 96 -9.07 5.52 -21.36
C LYS A 96 -7.65 5.58 -20.81
N THR A 97 -6.66 5.21 -21.63
CA THR A 97 -5.25 5.42 -21.34
C THR A 97 -4.81 6.76 -21.94
N LEU A 98 -4.20 7.62 -21.12
CA LEU A 98 -3.78 8.97 -21.52
C LEU A 98 -2.62 9.48 -20.67
N THR A 99 -1.93 10.51 -21.15
CA THR A 99 -1.06 11.36 -20.31
C THR A 99 -1.80 12.69 -20.07
N PRO A 100 -2.11 13.09 -18.82
CA PRO A 100 -2.97 14.25 -18.57
C PRO A 100 -2.49 15.55 -19.22
N THR A 101 -1.19 15.88 -19.10
CA THR A 101 -0.61 17.07 -19.77
C THR A 101 -0.80 17.07 -21.28
N LYS A 102 -0.69 15.89 -21.92
CA LYS A 102 -0.88 15.74 -23.37
C LYS A 102 -2.36 15.76 -23.76
N TYR A 103 -3.21 15.06 -23.02
CA TYR A 103 -4.64 14.97 -23.32
C TYR A 103 -5.33 16.32 -23.21
N PHE A 104 -5.05 17.06 -22.13
CA PHE A 104 -5.64 18.40 -21.92
C PHE A 104 -4.86 19.54 -22.57
N ASN A 105 -3.69 19.26 -23.15
CA ASN A 105 -2.75 20.27 -23.66
C ASN A 105 -2.49 21.37 -22.61
N LYS A 106 -2.09 20.95 -21.41
CA LYS A 106 -1.84 21.79 -20.24
C LYS A 106 -0.51 21.44 -19.59
N THR A 107 0.13 22.42 -18.95
CA THR A 107 1.31 22.16 -18.13
C THR A 107 0.91 21.49 -16.81
N VAL A 108 1.86 20.84 -16.11
CA VAL A 108 1.61 20.29 -14.77
C VAL A 108 1.03 21.36 -13.84
N ALA A 109 1.63 22.55 -13.82
CA ALA A 109 1.18 23.66 -12.99
C ALA A 109 -0.26 24.13 -13.31
N ASP A 110 -0.64 24.15 -14.60
CA ASP A 110 -2.01 24.52 -15.00
C ASP A 110 -3.03 23.48 -14.51
N ILE A 111 -2.68 22.20 -14.55
CA ILE A 111 -3.56 21.13 -14.06
C ILE A 111 -3.64 21.20 -12.53
N GLU A 112 -2.52 21.35 -11.82
CA GLU A 112 -2.50 21.49 -10.35
C GLU A 112 -3.31 22.69 -9.84
N ALA A 113 -3.36 23.78 -10.62
CA ALA A 113 -4.16 24.96 -10.30
C ALA A 113 -5.65 24.84 -10.68
N SER A 114 -6.03 23.76 -11.35
CA SER A 114 -7.42 23.52 -11.77
C SER A 114 -8.28 22.92 -10.65
N SER A 115 -9.57 22.74 -10.91
CA SER A 115 -10.48 22.03 -10.01
C SER A 115 -10.43 20.50 -10.16
N GLY A 116 -9.47 19.96 -10.91
CA GLY A 116 -9.34 18.53 -11.23
C GLY A 116 -10.00 18.12 -12.53
N PHE A 117 -10.14 16.81 -12.74
CA PHE A 117 -10.61 16.26 -14.02
C PHE A 117 -12.12 16.11 -14.05
N TRP A 118 -12.85 17.17 -14.36
CA TRP A 118 -14.31 17.13 -14.43
C TRP A 118 -14.80 16.70 -15.80
N MET A 119 -15.72 15.73 -15.81
CA MET A 119 -16.16 15.07 -17.03
C MET A 119 -17.56 14.44 -16.92
N ARG A 120 -18.07 14.01 -18.08
CA ARG A 120 -19.15 13.04 -18.25
C ARG A 120 -18.73 11.98 -19.27
N LEU A 121 -19.36 10.82 -19.19
CA LEU A 121 -19.36 9.83 -20.26
C LEU A 121 -20.65 10.00 -21.06
N LYS A 122 -20.57 9.94 -22.39
CA LYS A 122 -21.74 10.12 -23.25
C LYS A 122 -21.75 9.20 -24.45
N SER A 123 -22.93 9.01 -25.05
CA SER A 123 -23.05 8.44 -26.39
C SER A 123 -22.45 9.37 -27.45
N LYS A 124 -22.20 8.84 -28.65
CA LYS A 124 -21.54 9.60 -29.73
C LYS A 124 -22.25 10.94 -30.02
N GLY A 125 -23.57 10.91 -30.18
CA GLY A 125 -24.39 12.08 -30.49
C GLY A 125 -24.97 12.79 -29.28
N ASN A 126 -24.47 12.50 -28.07
CA ASN A 126 -24.94 13.11 -26.82
C ASN A 126 -26.44 12.91 -26.53
N GLU A 127 -27.02 11.82 -27.04
CA GLU A 127 -28.40 11.42 -26.72
C GLU A 127 -28.50 10.95 -25.25
N LYS A 128 -27.43 10.34 -24.73
CA LYS A 128 -27.30 9.90 -23.33
C LYS A 128 -25.99 10.40 -22.73
N GLN A 129 -26.04 10.81 -21.46
CA GLN A 129 -24.85 11.17 -20.68
C GLN A 129 -24.93 10.65 -19.24
N SER A 130 -23.78 10.29 -18.67
CA SER A 130 -23.67 10.04 -17.23
C SER A 130 -23.85 11.32 -16.44
N ASP A 131 -24.08 11.21 -15.13
CA ASP A 131 -23.88 12.33 -14.21
C ASP A 131 -22.45 12.89 -14.29
N VAL A 132 -22.26 14.10 -13.76
CA VAL A 132 -20.94 14.72 -13.62
C VAL A 132 -20.07 13.88 -12.67
N VAL A 133 -18.88 13.53 -13.14
CA VAL A 133 -17.88 12.82 -12.35
C VAL A 133 -16.52 13.49 -12.40
N GLN A 134 -15.65 13.06 -11.50
CA GLN A 134 -14.24 13.41 -11.48
C GLN A 134 -13.39 12.14 -11.53
N ALA A 135 -12.37 12.12 -12.39
CA ALA A 135 -11.37 11.05 -12.32
C ALA A 135 -10.44 11.32 -11.13
N PRO A 136 -10.06 10.27 -10.36
CA PRO A 136 -9.07 10.40 -9.30
C PRO A 136 -7.77 11.03 -9.82
N TRP A 137 -7.20 11.92 -9.02
CA TRP A 137 -5.95 12.63 -9.34
C TRP A 137 -5.10 12.78 -8.09
N SER A 138 -3.79 12.69 -8.23
CA SER A 138 -2.91 12.44 -7.08
C SER A 138 -2.24 13.69 -6.52
N VAL A 139 -2.61 14.89 -6.97
CA VAL A 139 -1.98 16.16 -6.54
C VAL A 139 -2.08 16.33 -5.02
N GLY A 140 -3.29 16.16 -4.47
CA GLY A 140 -3.53 16.25 -3.03
C GLY A 140 -2.84 15.15 -2.24
N ASP A 141 -2.86 13.91 -2.75
CA ASP A 141 -2.25 12.75 -2.12
C ASP A 141 -0.72 12.90 -2.01
N ILE A 142 -0.07 13.28 -3.11
CA ILE A 142 1.39 13.49 -3.17
C ILE A 142 1.77 14.67 -2.28
N LYS A 143 0.99 15.75 -2.27
CA LYS A 143 1.24 16.90 -1.38
C LYS A 143 1.14 16.50 0.09
N THR A 144 0.05 15.82 0.47
CA THR A 144 -0.18 15.37 1.84
C THR A 144 0.92 14.41 2.30
N PHE A 145 1.36 13.49 1.43
CA PHE A 145 2.48 12.58 1.72
C PHE A 145 3.80 13.33 1.93
N LYS A 146 4.10 14.34 1.11
CA LYS A 146 5.30 15.17 1.29
C LYS A 146 5.28 15.93 2.62
N GLU A 147 4.11 16.40 3.04
CA GLU A 147 3.92 17.18 4.27
C GLU A 147 3.81 16.32 5.54
N SER A 148 3.45 15.03 5.43
CA SER A 148 3.25 14.16 6.59
C SER A 148 4.54 13.82 7.34
N GLY A 149 5.68 13.84 6.64
CA GLY A 149 6.96 13.39 7.19
C GLY A 149 7.12 11.87 7.23
N GLU A 150 6.12 11.12 6.79
CA GLU A 150 6.15 9.66 6.72
C GLU A 150 7.14 9.16 5.66
N ALA A 151 7.76 8.01 5.93
CA ALA A 151 8.66 7.39 4.98
C ALA A 151 7.93 6.65 3.86
N VAL A 152 6.74 6.12 4.14
CA VAL A 152 5.96 5.31 3.21
C VAL A 152 4.46 5.56 3.41
N GLN A 153 3.69 5.58 2.32
CA GLN A 153 2.23 5.60 2.37
C GLN A 153 1.62 4.77 1.24
N ILE A 154 0.58 3.99 1.55
CA ILE A 154 -0.15 3.15 0.59
C ILE A 154 -1.47 3.80 0.15
N PHE A 155 -1.80 3.60 -1.13
CA PHE A 155 -3.00 4.12 -1.77
C PHE A 155 -3.68 3.03 -2.61
N PRO A 156 -5.00 2.82 -2.48
CA PRO A 156 -5.86 3.35 -1.39
C PRO A 156 -5.48 2.79 -0.01
N GLN A 157 -5.90 3.47 1.06
CA GLN A 157 -5.71 2.96 2.44
C GLN A 157 -6.55 1.70 2.71
N LYS A 158 -7.69 1.56 2.03
CA LYS A 158 -8.48 0.33 2.01
C LYS A 158 -8.20 -0.37 0.69
N PHE A 159 -7.53 -1.52 0.76
CA PHE A 159 -7.06 -2.25 -0.41
C PHE A 159 -7.38 -3.74 -0.30
N TYR A 160 -7.41 -4.39 -1.46
CA TYR A 160 -7.72 -5.81 -1.62
C TYR A 160 -6.72 -6.45 -2.59
N LEU A 161 -6.67 -7.78 -2.60
CA LEU A 161 -5.71 -8.52 -3.42
C LEU A 161 -5.88 -8.26 -4.93
N ASP A 162 -7.12 -8.06 -5.37
CA ASP A 162 -7.52 -7.90 -6.77
C ASP A 162 -7.66 -6.45 -7.21
N GLU A 163 -7.27 -5.50 -6.35
CA GLU A 163 -7.38 -4.08 -6.65
C GLU A 163 -6.00 -3.43 -6.87
N PRO A 164 -5.93 -2.44 -7.77
CA PRO A 164 -4.78 -1.55 -7.90
C PRO A 164 -4.27 -0.98 -6.58
N LEU A 165 -2.96 -0.95 -6.43
CA LEU A 165 -2.25 -0.27 -5.35
C LEU A 165 -1.12 0.60 -5.90
N SER A 166 -0.85 1.68 -5.18
CA SER A 166 0.39 2.44 -5.27
C SER A 166 0.98 2.61 -3.88
N ILE A 167 2.29 2.46 -3.75
CA ILE A 167 3.04 2.80 -2.54
C ILE A 167 3.94 3.98 -2.87
N LEU A 168 3.78 5.09 -2.16
CA LEU A 168 4.70 6.22 -2.17
C LEU A 168 5.80 6.03 -1.14
N VAL A 169 7.02 6.39 -1.51
CA VAL A 169 8.22 6.24 -0.69
C VAL A 169 8.99 7.56 -0.69
N ASN A 170 9.24 8.10 0.50
CA ASN A 170 10.12 9.25 0.69
C ASN A 170 11.51 8.73 1.04
N ALA A 171 12.41 8.75 0.06
CA ALA A 171 13.74 8.19 0.22
C ALA A 171 14.56 8.91 1.30
N GLU A 172 14.28 10.18 1.60
CA GLU A 172 14.99 10.93 2.65
C GLU A 172 14.64 10.48 4.06
N LYS A 173 13.50 9.78 4.23
CA LYS A 173 12.96 9.39 5.54
C LYS A 173 13.25 7.92 5.89
N LEU A 174 13.84 7.16 4.97
CA LEU A 174 14.21 5.76 5.19
C LEU A 174 15.36 5.62 6.19
N TRP A 175 15.31 4.53 6.96
CA TRP A 175 16.42 4.13 7.84
C TRP A 175 17.38 3.20 7.11
N VAL A 176 18.67 3.41 7.29
CA VAL A 176 19.74 2.56 6.73
C VAL A 176 20.74 2.27 7.85
N GLY A 177 21.03 0.99 8.07
CA GLY A 177 21.97 0.55 9.12
C GLY A 177 21.58 1.00 10.53
N GLY A 178 20.27 1.11 10.82
CA GLY A 178 19.78 1.54 12.13
C GLY A 178 19.83 3.05 12.38
N THR A 179 20.09 3.87 11.36
CA THR A 179 20.04 5.35 11.45
C THR A 179 19.19 5.93 10.32
N GLN A 180 18.50 7.04 10.57
CA GLN A 180 17.72 7.73 9.54
C GLN A 180 18.62 8.56 8.62
N SER A 181 19.28 7.89 7.67
CA SER A 181 20.20 8.51 6.70
C SER A 181 19.65 8.57 5.26
N GLY A 182 18.52 7.90 5.00
CA GLY A 182 17.83 7.92 3.71
C GLY A 182 18.57 7.21 2.55
N LEU A 183 17.91 7.21 1.39
CA LEU A 183 18.38 6.68 0.10
C LEU A 183 18.16 7.70 -1.03
N ALA A 184 18.20 9.00 -0.72
CA ALA A 184 18.00 10.05 -1.72
C ALA A 184 19.00 9.92 -2.90
N GLY A 185 18.47 9.94 -4.13
CA GLY A 185 19.25 9.81 -5.35
C GLY A 185 19.67 8.37 -5.74
N GLU A 186 19.35 7.37 -4.93
CA GLU A 186 19.69 5.98 -5.23
C GLU A 186 18.70 5.32 -6.20
N GLU A 187 19.12 4.24 -6.86
CA GLU A 187 18.19 3.29 -7.49
C GLU A 187 17.64 2.34 -6.42
N ILE A 188 16.33 2.44 -6.17
CA ILE A 188 15.63 1.73 -5.09
C ILE A 188 14.74 0.64 -5.67
N PHE A 189 14.71 -0.52 -5.02
CA PHE A 189 13.91 -1.68 -5.42
C PHE A 189 12.96 -2.10 -4.29
N PHE A 190 11.88 -2.81 -4.62
CA PHE A 190 10.87 -3.28 -3.69
C PHE A 190 11.06 -4.76 -3.40
N HIS A 191 11.72 -5.08 -2.29
CA HIS A 191 11.79 -6.45 -1.78
C HIS A 191 10.64 -6.65 -0.80
N SER A 192 9.71 -7.56 -1.11
CA SER A 192 8.46 -7.66 -0.35
C SER A 192 7.87 -9.06 -0.33
N GLY A 193 7.00 -9.31 0.64
CA GLY A 193 6.19 -10.52 0.71
C GLY A 193 4.87 -10.30 1.44
N LEU A 194 3.92 -11.19 1.21
CA LEU A 194 2.66 -11.22 1.96
C LEU A 194 2.82 -12.01 3.25
N ASN A 195 2.02 -11.67 4.27
CA ASN A 195 1.85 -12.41 5.52
C ASN A 195 3.18 -12.79 6.18
N ASN A 196 4.05 -11.80 6.38
CA ASN A 196 5.39 -11.97 6.94
C ASN A 196 6.29 -12.89 6.10
N PHE A 197 6.37 -12.60 4.79
CA PHE A 197 7.16 -13.38 3.82
C PHE A 197 6.79 -14.88 3.82
N VAL A 198 5.49 -15.19 3.79
CA VAL A 198 5.06 -16.59 3.65
C VAL A 198 5.59 -17.18 2.35
N ALA A 199 6.06 -18.43 2.42
CA ALA A 199 6.61 -19.14 1.26
C ALA A 199 5.60 -19.14 0.10
N GLY A 200 6.06 -18.81 -1.11
CA GLY A 200 5.22 -18.71 -2.31
C GLY A 200 4.52 -17.37 -2.50
N ALA A 201 4.67 -16.40 -1.59
CA ALA A 201 4.15 -15.04 -1.75
C ALA A 201 5.24 -13.98 -1.54
N ILE A 202 6.46 -14.24 -2.03
CA ILE A 202 7.63 -13.37 -1.91
C ILE A 202 8.05 -12.90 -3.30
N VAL A 203 8.31 -11.60 -3.45
CA VAL A 203 8.96 -11.02 -4.63
C VAL A 203 10.29 -10.44 -4.19
N GLU A 204 11.36 -11.12 -4.60
CA GLU A 204 12.72 -10.73 -4.29
C GLU A 204 13.21 -9.64 -5.25
N ALA A 205 13.80 -8.58 -4.69
CA ALA A 205 14.63 -7.64 -5.43
C ALA A 205 15.97 -8.30 -5.83
N ASN A 206 15.97 -9.12 -6.89
CA ASN A 206 17.14 -9.85 -7.37
C ASN A 206 17.74 -9.20 -8.62
N MET A 207 18.89 -8.54 -8.47
CA MET A 207 19.54 -7.82 -9.59
C MET A 207 20.23 -8.73 -10.61
N GLY A 208 20.33 -10.03 -10.34
CA GLY A 208 20.76 -11.03 -11.31
C GLY A 208 19.67 -11.43 -12.30
N ASN A 209 18.41 -11.07 -12.04
CA ASN A 209 17.26 -11.40 -12.89
C ASN A 209 16.64 -10.12 -13.48
N PRO A 210 16.77 -9.88 -14.81
CA PRO A 210 16.23 -8.67 -15.45
C PRO A 210 14.71 -8.46 -15.28
N ASP A 211 13.93 -9.54 -15.21
CA ASP A 211 12.48 -9.45 -15.02
C ASP A 211 12.14 -9.00 -13.60
N LEU A 212 12.89 -9.48 -12.59
CA LEU A 212 12.74 -9.03 -11.21
C LEU A 212 13.25 -7.61 -11.00
N VAL A 213 14.33 -7.21 -11.69
CA VAL A 213 14.79 -5.82 -11.72
C VAL A 213 13.67 -4.91 -12.22
N LYS A 214 13.03 -5.25 -13.35
CA LYS A 214 11.94 -4.44 -13.90
C LYS A 214 10.71 -4.43 -12.98
N LYS A 215 10.37 -5.58 -12.40
CA LYS A 215 9.20 -5.76 -11.53
C LYS A 215 9.33 -5.01 -10.20
N THR A 216 10.53 -4.96 -9.63
CA THR A 216 10.75 -4.42 -8.29
C THR A 216 11.27 -2.98 -8.29
N LYS A 217 11.76 -2.44 -9.41
CA LYS A 217 12.32 -1.08 -9.46
C LYS A 217 11.24 -0.04 -9.16
N LEU A 218 11.51 0.84 -8.20
CA LEU A 218 10.65 1.99 -7.93
C LEU A 218 10.84 3.06 -9.00
N THR A 219 9.75 3.73 -9.35
CA THR A 219 9.72 4.85 -10.30
C THR A 219 9.87 6.17 -9.55
N PRO A 220 10.88 7.02 -9.86
CA PRO A 220 10.99 8.34 -9.26
C PRO A 220 9.87 9.27 -9.78
N ILE A 221 9.30 10.08 -8.88
CA ILE A 221 8.30 11.12 -9.21
C ILE A 221 8.70 12.53 -8.74
N GLY A 222 9.99 12.72 -8.43
CA GLY A 222 10.59 14.01 -8.05
C GLY A 222 10.69 14.24 -6.54
N ASN A 223 11.54 15.18 -6.11
CA ASN A 223 11.79 15.51 -4.69
C ASN A 223 12.16 14.30 -3.82
N ASN A 224 12.98 13.39 -4.35
CA ASN A 224 13.33 12.11 -3.68
C ASN A 224 12.12 11.25 -3.28
N ILE A 225 10.97 11.49 -3.92
CA ILE A 225 9.80 10.65 -3.81
C ILE A 225 9.81 9.63 -4.95
N TYR A 226 9.57 8.39 -4.57
CA TYR A 226 9.50 7.23 -5.44
C TYR A 226 8.13 6.58 -5.30
N LYS A 227 7.77 5.77 -6.28
CA LYS A 227 6.55 4.96 -6.24
C LYS A 227 6.74 3.56 -6.78
N ILE A 228 5.89 2.65 -6.36
CA ILE A 228 5.67 1.37 -7.04
C ILE A 228 4.17 1.11 -7.14
N ASP A 229 3.74 0.59 -8.29
CA ASP A 229 2.34 0.33 -8.61
C ASP A 229 2.16 -1.14 -8.97
N PHE A 230 1.14 -1.79 -8.40
CA PHE A 230 0.88 -3.20 -8.64
C PHE A 230 -0.53 -3.61 -8.21
N ILE A 231 -1.01 -4.75 -8.70
CA ILE A 231 -2.16 -5.47 -8.15
C ILE A 231 -1.58 -6.62 -7.31
N PRO A 232 -1.84 -6.72 -5.99
CA PRO A 232 -1.19 -7.71 -5.12
C PRO A 232 -1.25 -9.14 -5.63
N ARG A 233 -2.42 -9.60 -6.08
CA ARG A 233 -2.59 -10.99 -6.55
C ARG A 233 -1.66 -11.31 -7.70
N GLU A 234 -1.61 -10.43 -8.68
CA GLU A 234 -0.74 -10.56 -9.86
C GLU A 234 0.74 -10.40 -9.50
N TYR A 235 1.04 -9.45 -8.61
CA TYR A 235 2.40 -9.15 -8.20
C TYR A 235 3.02 -10.30 -7.41
N TYR A 236 2.31 -10.86 -6.44
CA TYR A 236 2.80 -11.97 -5.61
C TYR A 236 2.50 -13.35 -6.21
N GLY A 237 1.63 -13.44 -7.22
CA GLY A 237 1.28 -14.71 -7.88
C GLY A 237 0.48 -15.66 -6.99
N VAL A 238 -0.36 -15.13 -6.10
CA VAL A 238 -1.13 -15.94 -5.14
C VAL A 238 -2.49 -16.38 -5.68
N GLY A 239 -2.94 -17.57 -5.30
CA GLY A 239 -4.23 -18.14 -5.74
C GLY A 239 -5.46 -17.45 -5.15
N GLU A 240 -6.63 -17.63 -5.77
CA GLU A 240 -7.90 -16.93 -5.42
C GLU A 240 -8.25 -16.99 -3.94
N ASP A 241 -8.04 -18.15 -3.29
CA ASP A 241 -8.34 -18.40 -1.87
C ASP A 241 -7.32 -17.82 -0.87
N PHE A 242 -6.27 -17.14 -1.35
CA PHE A 242 -5.26 -16.56 -0.47
C PHE A 242 -5.85 -15.42 0.38
N ILE A 243 -5.66 -15.49 1.69
CA ILE A 243 -6.09 -14.44 2.63
C ILE A 243 -4.87 -13.60 2.99
N MET A 244 -4.87 -12.34 2.55
CA MET A 244 -3.83 -11.37 2.90
C MET A 244 -4.12 -10.75 4.26
N GLU A 245 -3.14 -10.84 5.16
CA GLU A 245 -3.11 -10.22 6.48
C GLU A 245 -2.20 -8.98 6.52
N ASN A 246 -1.08 -9.03 5.79
CA ASN A 246 -0.15 -7.89 5.67
C ASN A 246 0.70 -7.96 4.40
N ILE A 247 1.27 -6.81 4.05
CA ILE A 247 2.39 -6.67 3.12
C ILE A 247 3.60 -6.25 3.96
N GLU A 248 4.66 -7.05 3.95
CA GLU A 248 5.92 -6.75 4.61
C GLU A 248 7.01 -6.47 3.55
N PHE A 249 7.82 -5.43 3.75
CA PHE A 249 8.77 -5.00 2.73
C PHE A 249 9.93 -4.15 3.26
N LEU A 250 10.95 -4.04 2.42
CA LEU A 250 12.14 -3.21 2.58
C LEU A 250 12.65 -2.76 1.19
N PHE A 251 13.57 -1.81 1.19
CA PHE A 251 14.00 -1.10 -0.01
C PHE A 251 15.51 -1.20 -0.24
N PRO A 252 16.03 -2.28 -0.85
CA PRO A 252 17.45 -2.38 -1.13
C PRO A 252 17.86 -1.49 -2.31
N THR A 253 19.12 -1.03 -2.28
CA THR A 253 19.79 -0.49 -3.47
C THR A 253 20.14 -1.60 -4.44
N LYS A 254 20.50 -1.24 -5.68
CA LYS A 254 20.89 -2.19 -6.73
C LYS A 254 21.93 -3.23 -6.29
N ASP A 255 22.90 -2.84 -5.49
CA ASP A 255 23.98 -3.71 -5.02
C ASP A 255 23.70 -4.33 -3.64
N TRP A 256 22.52 -4.09 -3.05
CA TRP A 256 22.18 -4.45 -1.68
C TRP A 256 23.11 -3.86 -0.61
N ALA A 257 24.00 -2.93 -0.96
CA ALA A 257 24.93 -2.34 -0.01
C ALA A 257 24.23 -1.44 1.01
N LYS A 258 23.09 -0.85 0.63
CA LYS A 258 22.21 -0.12 1.53
C LYS A 258 20.81 -0.72 1.44
N VAL A 259 20.14 -0.78 2.59
CA VAL A 259 18.77 -1.26 2.69
C VAL A 259 17.96 -0.24 3.46
N GLY A 260 16.99 0.36 2.77
CA GLY A 260 16.00 1.25 3.32
C GLY A 260 14.95 0.47 4.12
N THR A 261 14.81 0.83 5.37
CA THR A 261 13.98 0.16 6.38
C THR A 261 13.13 1.18 7.13
N ASN A 262 12.21 0.69 7.93
CA ASN A 262 11.49 1.49 8.91
C ASN A 262 12.37 1.77 10.13
N GLU A 263 11.85 2.58 11.06
CA GLU A 263 12.53 2.95 12.30
C GLU A 263 13.19 1.77 13.02
N GLY A 264 14.45 1.97 13.40
CA GLY A 264 15.24 0.97 14.12
C GLY A 264 15.71 -0.21 13.25
N GLY A 265 15.64 -0.12 11.92
CA GLY A 265 16.09 -1.20 11.03
C GLY A 265 15.05 -2.28 10.78
N LYS A 266 13.79 -2.04 11.14
CA LYS A 266 12.68 -2.98 10.97
C LYS A 266 12.15 -2.95 9.54
N ASN A 267 11.59 -4.05 9.07
CA ASN A 267 10.81 -4.03 7.83
C ASN A 267 9.58 -3.14 7.99
N PHE A 268 9.12 -2.56 6.89
CA PHE A 268 7.81 -1.95 6.86
C PHE A 268 6.75 -3.05 6.85
N VAL A 269 5.68 -2.86 7.62
CA VAL A 269 4.53 -3.77 7.66
C VAL A 269 3.28 -2.93 7.48
N ILE A 270 2.52 -3.22 6.42
CA ILE A 270 1.20 -2.63 6.18
C ILE A 270 0.16 -3.73 6.37
N LEU A 271 -0.73 -3.55 7.34
CA LEU A 271 -1.80 -4.50 7.61
C LEU A 271 -2.91 -4.38 6.56
N ALA A 272 -3.49 -5.51 6.17
CA ALA A 272 -4.68 -5.53 5.33
C ALA A 272 -5.88 -4.93 6.09
N PRO A 273 -6.85 -4.30 5.38
CA PRO A 273 -7.98 -3.67 6.04
C PRO A 273 -8.78 -4.64 6.91
N GLY A 274 -9.09 -4.23 8.15
CA GLY A 274 -9.88 -5.02 9.09
C GLY A 274 -9.08 -6.08 9.88
N VAL A 275 -7.79 -6.27 9.60
CA VAL A 275 -6.92 -7.11 10.40
C VAL A 275 -6.60 -6.40 11.73
N PRO A 276 -6.81 -7.04 12.90
CA PRO A 276 -6.47 -6.45 14.18
C PRO A 276 -4.97 -6.12 14.25
N ILE A 277 -4.66 -4.96 14.84
CA ILE A 277 -3.27 -4.58 15.11
C ILE A 277 -2.68 -5.61 16.10
N PRO A 278 -1.58 -6.29 15.75
CA PRO A 278 -0.94 -7.24 16.67
C PRO A 278 -0.44 -6.49 17.91
N LEU A 279 -0.61 -7.10 19.09
CA LEU A 279 -0.15 -6.52 20.34
C LEU A 279 1.39 -6.55 20.42
N ASP A 280 1.97 -5.52 21.03
CA ASP A 280 3.41 -5.47 21.24
C ASP A 280 3.90 -6.65 22.12
N PRO A 281 5.06 -7.24 21.79
CA PRO A 281 5.69 -8.26 22.63
C PRO A 281 6.06 -7.75 24.02
N ILE A 282 5.67 -8.47 25.07
CA ILE A 282 5.92 -8.09 26.47
C ILE A 282 6.81 -9.13 27.14
N PHE A 283 7.98 -8.71 27.62
CA PHE A 283 8.85 -9.55 28.46
C PHE A 283 8.65 -9.22 29.94
N SER A 284 8.54 -10.24 30.77
CA SER A 284 8.51 -10.12 32.23
C SER A 284 9.11 -11.35 32.90
N PHE A 285 9.34 -11.26 34.20
CA PHE A 285 9.80 -12.38 35.00
C PHE A 285 9.10 -12.42 36.36
N PHE A 286 9.13 -13.57 37.01
CA PHE A 286 8.57 -13.79 38.34
C PHE A 286 9.46 -14.77 39.12
N PRO A 287 9.77 -14.53 40.41
CA PRO A 287 9.34 -13.39 41.23
C PRO A 287 10.02 -12.08 40.83
N GLN A 288 9.48 -10.94 41.28
CA GLN A 288 10.12 -9.62 41.11
C GLN A 288 11.26 -9.38 42.13
N LYS A 289 11.26 -10.14 43.23
CA LYS A 289 12.28 -10.12 44.27
C LYS A 289 12.61 -11.57 44.62
N PHE A 290 13.85 -12.00 44.38
CA PHE A 290 14.27 -13.40 44.51
C PHE A 290 15.78 -13.49 44.77
N SER A 291 16.22 -14.65 45.25
CA SER A 291 17.60 -14.99 45.55
C SER A 291 18.13 -16.09 44.62
N GLN A 292 19.41 -16.43 44.75
CA GLN A 292 20.03 -17.56 44.06
C GLN A 292 19.44 -18.93 44.45
N TYR A 293 18.56 -19.00 45.44
CA TYR A 293 17.93 -20.22 45.94
C TYR A 293 16.47 -20.40 45.46
N ASP A 294 15.97 -19.49 44.62
CA ASP A 294 14.59 -19.52 44.14
C ASP A 294 14.44 -20.13 42.74
N ILE A 295 13.19 -20.27 42.30
CA ILE A 295 12.86 -20.60 40.92
C ILE A 295 12.50 -19.29 40.20
N LEU A 296 13.23 -18.97 39.13
CA LEU A 296 12.95 -17.86 38.25
C LEU A 296 12.07 -18.32 37.09
N THR A 297 10.96 -17.64 36.87
CA THR A 297 10.11 -17.82 35.69
C THR A 297 10.30 -16.64 34.76
N LEU A 298 10.74 -16.89 33.54
CA LEU A 298 10.75 -15.89 32.46
C LEU A 298 9.48 -16.05 31.63
N ILE A 299 8.87 -14.94 31.23
CA ILE A 299 7.60 -14.93 30.50
C ILE A 299 7.73 -13.96 29.32
N ARG A 300 7.33 -14.41 28.13
CA ARG A 300 7.18 -13.56 26.95
C ARG A 300 5.79 -13.75 26.36
N LYS A 301 5.04 -12.66 26.21
CA LYS A 301 3.70 -12.63 25.61
C LYS A 301 3.72 -11.93 24.25
N ASN A 302 2.70 -12.22 23.44
CA ASN A 302 2.47 -11.63 22.13
C ASN A 302 3.68 -11.80 21.20
N ASN A 303 4.19 -13.03 21.10
CA ASN A 303 5.34 -13.34 20.26
C ASN A 303 4.99 -13.19 18.77
N GLU A 304 6.01 -12.89 17.98
CA GLU A 304 5.91 -12.74 16.53
C GLU A 304 5.41 -14.05 15.89
N LYS A 305 4.58 -13.96 14.84
CA LYS A 305 4.07 -15.16 14.13
C LYS A 305 5.19 -16.03 13.57
N SER A 306 6.30 -15.42 13.17
CA SER A 306 7.50 -16.08 12.66
C SER A 306 8.44 -16.57 13.77
N SER A 307 8.11 -16.36 15.05
CA SER A 307 8.95 -16.81 16.16
C SER A 307 9.09 -18.34 16.14
N GLN A 308 10.33 -18.80 16.02
CA GLN A 308 10.67 -20.22 16.08
C GLN A 308 10.90 -20.70 17.53
N GLY A 309 10.56 -19.87 18.51
CA GLY A 309 10.86 -20.07 19.92
C GLY A 309 12.02 -19.20 20.40
N LEU A 310 12.23 -19.23 21.72
CA LEU A 310 13.21 -18.39 22.41
C LEU A 310 14.19 -19.25 23.21
N VAL A 311 15.43 -18.79 23.27
CA VAL A 311 16.49 -19.37 24.09
C VAL A 311 17.00 -18.35 25.07
N TYR A 312 17.28 -18.77 26.31
CA TYR A 312 17.91 -17.91 27.32
C TYR A 312 19.31 -18.39 27.65
N THR A 313 20.14 -17.43 28.04
CA THR A 313 21.44 -17.64 28.68
C THR A 313 21.49 -16.75 29.91
N ILE A 314 21.71 -17.35 31.07
CA ILE A 314 21.93 -16.66 32.34
C ILE A 314 23.38 -16.86 32.74
N THR A 315 24.09 -15.76 33.00
CA THR A 315 25.45 -15.78 33.59
C THR A 315 25.37 -15.25 35.01
N ALA A 316 25.89 -16.01 35.97
CA ALA A 316 25.85 -15.65 37.39
C ALA A 316 27.05 -16.28 38.11
N GLY A 317 27.89 -15.47 38.75
CA GLY A 317 29.15 -15.95 39.33
C GLY A 317 30.03 -16.63 38.27
N THR A 318 30.43 -17.88 38.53
CA THR A 318 31.20 -18.71 37.58
C THR A 318 30.33 -19.60 36.69
N LYS A 319 28.99 -19.53 36.84
CA LYS A 319 28.05 -20.44 36.18
C LYS A 319 27.40 -19.79 34.96
N THR A 320 27.08 -20.64 33.99
CA THR A 320 26.24 -20.31 32.84
C THR A 320 25.11 -21.32 32.76
N ILE A 321 23.86 -20.83 32.69
CA ILE A 321 22.64 -21.64 32.59
C ILE A 321 21.98 -21.30 31.27
N THR A 322 21.68 -22.32 30.46
CA THR A 322 21.00 -22.15 29.18
C THR A 322 19.77 -23.03 29.10
N GLY A 323 18.75 -22.56 28.40
CA GLY A 323 17.57 -23.36 28.10
C GLY A 323 16.65 -22.69 27.10
N GLU A 324 15.52 -23.33 26.84
CA GLU A 324 14.52 -22.84 25.90
C GLU A 324 13.23 -22.45 26.64
N PHE A 325 12.50 -21.51 26.05
CA PHE A 325 11.11 -21.28 26.45
C PHE A 325 10.21 -22.37 25.87
N THR A 326 9.13 -22.67 26.60
CA THR A 326 8.06 -23.57 26.19
C THR A 326 6.74 -22.80 26.12
N GLY A 327 5.82 -23.18 25.24
CA GLY A 327 4.54 -22.48 25.08
C GLY A 327 4.17 -22.29 23.62
N ASN A 328 3.36 -21.26 23.34
CA ASN A 328 2.90 -20.91 22.01
C ASN A 328 3.14 -19.43 21.73
N LYS A 329 2.69 -18.94 20.56
CA LYS A 329 2.86 -17.54 20.16
C LYS A 329 2.24 -16.54 21.13
N ASP A 330 1.13 -16.87 21.79
CA ASP A 330 0.45 -15.96 22.69
C ASP A 330 1.24 -15.80 23.99
N GLU A 331 1.85 -16.89 24.47
CA GLU A 331 2.64 -16.91 25.68
C GLU A 331 3.68 -18.04 25.69
N MET A 332 4.94 -17.67 25.94
CA MET A 332 6.07 -18.57 26.15
C MET A 332 6.65 -18.36 27.54
N ARG A 333 7.08 -19.45 28.18
CA ARG A 333 7.64 -19.46 29.54
C ARG A 333 8.88 -20.34 29.66
N ALA A 334 9.82 -19.91 30.49
CA ALA A 334 10.93 -20.73 30.96
C ALA A 334 10.92 -20.77 32.49
N TYR A 335 11.11 -21.95 33.06
CA TYR A 335 11.22 -22.14 34.51
C TYR A 335 12.65 -22.56 34.82
N ILE A 336 13.36 -21.73 35.59
CA ILE A 336 14.77 -21.90 35.90
C ILE A 336 14.90 -22.12 37.39
N ASN A 337 15.33 -23.32 37.77
CA ASN A 337 15.68 -23.62 39.16
C ASN A 337 17.09 -23.06 39.45
N LEU A 338 17.16 -21.86 40.05
CA LEU A 338 18.44 -21.23 40.36
C LEU A 338 19.16 -21.98 41.46
N PHE A 339 18.44 -22.50 42.46
CA PHE A 339 19.02 -23.30 43.54
C PHE A 339 19.87 -24.45 43.01
N GLN A 340 19.35 -25.19 42.03
CA GLN A 340 20.06 -26.33 41.44
C GLN A 340 21.40 -25.94 40.82
N SER A 341 21.51 -24.73 40.27
CA SER A 341 22.69 -24.29 39.51
C SER A 341 23.64 -23.40 40.32
N LEU A 342 23.12 -22.65 41.30
CA LEU A 342 23.81 -21.56 41.97
C LEU A 342 23.97 -21.76 43.48
N SER A 343 23.40 -22.82 44.08
CA SER A 343 23.47 -23.04 45.54
C SER A 343 24.89 -23.16 46.10
N THR A 344 25.87 -23.55 45.28
CA THR A 344 27.29 -23.67 45.66
C THR A 344 28.11 -22.41 45.37
N GLU A 345 27.55 -21.42 44.68
CA GLU A 345 28.27 -20.17 44.40
C GLU A 345 28.31 -19.28 45.65
N PRO A 346 29.40 -18.51 45.85
CA PRO A 346 29.41 -17.40 46.80
C PRO A 346 28.22 -16.46 46.54
N SER A 347 27.79 -15.71 47.56
CA SER A 347 26.65 -14.80 47.47
C SER A 347 26.65 -13.99 46.16
N ILE A 348 25.66 -14.25 45.31
CA ILE A 348 25.45 -13.55 44.05
C ILE A 348 24.41 -12.45 44.26
N ASP A 349 24.70 -11.24 43.80
CA ASP A 349 23.84 -10.06 43.90
C ASP A 349 23.09 -9.74 42.60
N LYS A 350 23.42 -10.40 41.49
CA LYS A 350 22.72 -10.27 40.20
C LYS A 350 22.92 -11.46 39.27
N ILE A 351 22.02 -11.60 38.32
CA ILE A 351 22.19 -12.45 37.14
C ILE A 351 22.20 -11.60 35.87
N SER A 352 23.05 -11.94 34.91
CA SER A 352 23.02 -11.35 33.57
C SER A 352 22.20 -12.26 32.66
N LEU A 353 21.06 -11.76 32.19
CA LEU A 353 20.15 -12.46 31.30
C LEU A 353 20.32 -11.99 29.85
N LEU A 354 20.44 -12.95 28.95
CA LEU A 354 20.35 -12.77 27.51
C LEU A 354 19.25 -13.69 26.98
N VAL A 355 18.25 -13.14 26.30
CA VAL A 355 17.25 -13.91 25.55
C VAL A 355 17.43 -13.62 24.08
N LYS A 356 17.44 -14.68 23.27
CA LYS A 356 17.48 -14.62 21.81
C LYS A 356 16.31 -15.39 21.22
N ASP A 357 15.93 -15.02 20.01
CA ASP A 357 15.17 -15.95 19.17
C ASP A 357 16.07 -17.12 18.73
N LYS A 358 15.47 -18.21 18.22
CA LYS A 358 16.24 -19.35 17.69
C LYS A 358 17.02 -19.02 16.41
N ASN A 359 16.75 -17.90 15.76
CA ASN A 359 17.51 -17.41 14.61
C ASN A 359 18.77 -16.62 15.04
N GLY A 360 18.96 -16.39 16.34
CA GLY A 360 20.12 -15.73 16.94
C GLY A 360 19.97 -14.23 17.19
N ALA A 361 18.82 -13.63 16.86
CA ALA A 361 18.53 -12.22 17.11
C ALA A 361 18.37 -11.96 18.62
N GLU A 362 18.99 -10.89 19.11
CA GLU A 362 18.87 -10.49 20.51
C GLU A 362 17.50 -9.88 20.79
N ILE A 363 16.77 -10.45 21.76
CA ILE A 363 15.46 -9.98 22.20
C ILE A 363 15.60 -9.07 23.42
N ILE A 364 16.41 -9.50 24.38
CA ILE A 364 16.74 -8.70 25.56
C ILE A 364 18.10 -9.10 26.10
N LYS A 365 18.84 -8.11 26.57
CA LYS A 365 20.05 -8.29 27.35
C LYS A 365 20.00 -7.35 28.55
N THR A 366 19.92 -7.91 29.75
CA THR A 366 19.71 -7.14 30.97
C THR A 366 20.30 -7.83 32.18
N ASP A 367 20.65 -7.05 33.20
CA ASP A 367 20.98 -7.57 34.52
C ASP A 367 19.72 -7.56 35.39
N ILE A 368 19.48 -8.66 36.11
CA ILE A 368 18.39 -8.78 37.08
C ILE A 368 19.01 -8.93 38.48
N PRO A 369 18.70 -8.02 39.43
CA PRO A 369 19.26 -8.09 40.77
C PRO A 369 18.71 -9.29 41.54
N LEU A 370 19.57 -9.90 42.35
CA LEU A 370 19.22 -10.88 43.36
C LEU A 370 19.28 -10.21 44.72
N VAL A 371 18.39 -10.61 45.63
CA VAL A 371 18.44 -10.17 47.01
C VAL A 371 18.99 -11.27 47.92
N PRO A 372 19.66 -10.92 49.02
CA PRO A 372 20.01 -11.88 50.06
C PRO A 372 18.77 -12.61 50.58
N LEU A 373 18.95 -13.85 51.04
CA LEU A 373 17.86 -14.64 51.61
C LEU A 373 17.20 -13.94 52.80
N SER A 374 17.94 -13.14 53.57
CA SER A 374 17.42 -12.34 54.68
C SER A 374 16.36 -11.32 54.27
N ASP A 375 16.40 -10.89 53.01
CA ASP A 375 15.59 -9.79 52.49
C ASP A 375 14.30 -10.30 51.83
N LEU A 376 14.10 -11.62 51.77
CA LEU A 376 12.92 -12.26 51.17
C LEU A 376 11.74 -12.46 52.15
N ASN A 377 11.88 -11.97 53.38
CA ASN A 377 10.84 -12.04 54.41
C ASN A 377 9.67 -11.09 54.16
#